data_AF-A0A927RN84-F1
#
_entry.id   AF-A0A927RN84-F1
#
_cell.length_a   1.000
_cell.length_b   1.000
_cell.length_c   1.000
_cell.angle_alpha   90.00
_cell.angle_beta   90.00
_cell.angle_gamma   90.00
#
_symmetry.space_group_name_H-M   'P 1'
#
loop_
_entity.id
_entity.type
_entity.pdbx_description
1 polymer ?
#
loop_
_entity_poly.entity_id
_entity_poly.type
_entity_poly.pdbx_seq_one_letter_code
_entity_poly.pdbx_strand_id
1 'polypeptide(L)'
;MSESTDAAATVAFPNGFVWGVATASYQIEGAVAEHGRAPSVWDTFAHTPGKISDGATGDVACDHYHRYAEDVGLLADLGVSHYRFSLAWPRLQPSGRGPLNQAGVDFYLRLLDALQEKGVRPWVTLYHWDLPQALEDEGGWPARDTAYRFADYAVAVYERLHDRIGDWTTLNEPWCSAYLGYGNGQHAPGVRDERAALHAAHHLLLGHGLAVRGMRAAVPDSDNRIGITLNLWPVTPVTQEPADVEAARRVDGINNRAFLDPVLKGGYPADVLADVAHITDTAHVKPGDEETIAAPIDLLGVNYYSPSYVRAGAKKVGGASPWIGCDDVESVPQGFPRTDMGWEVEPDGLHRLLVRLRQDYRPLPIYVTENGMALRDTVDADGRVEDPDRIAYIDAHLRACRQAIDEGVDLRGYFVWTLTDNFEWSFGFSKRFGLVHLDAETQVRTPKSSASWYAQVARTGQLP
;
A
#
# COMPACT_ATOMS: atom_id res chain seq x y z
N MET A 1 -24.21 35.07 34.05
CA MET A 1 -23.95 33.68 33.64
C MET A 1 -23.29 33.77 32.29
N SER A 2 -21.95 33.73 32.23
CA SER A 2 -21.22 33.70 30.97
C SER A 2 -21.06 32.24 30.58
N GLU A 3 -21.73 31.83 29.51
CA GLU A 3 -21.44 30.57 28.84
C GLU A 3 -20.03 30.65 28.26
N SER A 4 -19.11 29.97 28.94
CA SER A 4 -17.82 29.57 28.39
C SER A 4 -18.13 28.56 27.30
N THR A 5 -18.15 29.01 26.04
CA THR A 5 -18.02 28.11 24.90
C THR A 5 -16.63 27.48 25.01
N ASP A 6 -16.57 26.24 25.50
CA ASP A 6 -15.38 25.40 25.39
C ASP A 6 -15.04 25.30 23.90
N ALA A 7 -14.06 26.09 23.45
CA ALA A 7 -13.47 25.87 22.15
C ALA A 7 -12.85 24.47 22.21
N ALA A 8 -13.31 23.55 21.36
CA ALA A 8 -12.74 22.22 21.28
C ALA A 8 -11.21 22.34 21.20
N ALA A 9 -10.50 21.60 22.07
CA ALA A 9 -9.05 21.69 22.14
C ALA A 9 -8.44 21.19 20.81
N THR A 10 -7.79 22.09 20.09
CA THR A 10 -7.03 21.78 18.86
C THR A 10 -6.00 20.69 19.12
N VAL A 11 -5.93 19.67 18.27
CA VAL A 11 -4.96 18.57 18.42
C VAL A 11 -3.76 18.81 17.51
N ALA A 12 -2.57 19.00 18.10
CA ALA A 12 -1.35 19.26 17.35
C ALA A 12 -0.48 18.01 17.18
N PHE A 13 0.17 17.89 16.01
CA PHE A 13 1.17 16.87 15.72
C PHE A 13 2.60 17.37 16.00
N PRO A 14 3.57 16.46 16.18
CA PRO A 14 4.96 16.84 16.41
C PRO A 14 5.52 17.70 15.27
N ASN A 15 6.44 18.61 15.61
CA ASN A 15 7.18 19.36 14.59
C ASN A 15 7.94 18.41 13.66
N GLY A 16 7.85 18.64 12.36
CA GLY A 16 8.47 17.79 11.34
C GLY A 16 7.68 16.53 11.00
N PHE A 17 6.44 16.38 11.51
CA PHE A 17 5.54 15.32 11.06
C PHE A 17 5.28 15.43 9.55
N VAL A 18 5.39 14.30 8.86
CA VAL A 18 5.20 14.22 7.41
C VAL A 18 3.70 14.17 7.10
N TRP A 19 3.24 15.16 6.34
CA TRP A 19 1.92 15.19 5.73
C TRP A 19 2.05 14.91 4.25
N GLY A 20 1.40 13.85 3.78
CA GLY A 20 1.46 13.44 2.38
C GLY A 20 0.16 12.88 1.83
N VAL A 21 0.21 12.55 0.55
CA VAL A 21 -0.80 11.75 -0.17
C VAL A 21 -0.09 10.69 -0.99
N ALA A 22 -0.77 9.58 -1.28
CA ALA A 22 -0.20 8.42 -1.98
C ALA A 22 -0.98 8.05 -3.24
N THR A 23 -0.28 7.52 -4.26
CA THR A 23 -0.83 6.94 -5.50
C THR A 23 0.00 5.74 -5.97
N ALA A 24 -0.50 5.02 -6.99
CA ALA A 24 0.23 3.93 -7.64
C ALA A 24 0.20 4.07 -9.17
N SER A 25 1.30 3.68 -9.81
CA SER A 25 1.60 3.79 -11.24
C SER A 25 0.43 3.30 -12.11
N TYR A 26 0.07 2.02 -12.03
CA TYR A 26 -0.99 1.45 -12.87
C TYR A 26 -2.37 2.09 -12.59
N GLN A 27 -2.59 2.59 -11.38
CA GLN A 27 -3.88 3.15 -10.99
C GLN A 27 -4.12 4.56 -11.55
N ILE A 28 -3.05 5.34 -11.82
CA ILE A 28 -3.16 6.74 -12.25
C ILE A 28 -2.49 7.07 -13.58
N GLU A 29 -1.42 6.37 -13.98
CA GLU A 29 -0.57 6.81 -15.10
C GLU A 29 -1.28 6.77 -16.45
N GLY A 30 -1.88 5.62 -16.79
CA GLY A 30 -2.28 5.34 -18.17
C GLY A 30 -1.07 5.24 -19.10
N ALA A 31 -1.29 5.58 -20.38
CA ALA A 31 -0.26 5.55 -21.43
C ALA A 31 0.46 4.18 -21.49
N VAL A 32 -0.33 3.11 -21.41
CA VAL A 32 0.14 1.74 -21.20
C VAL A 32 0.93 1.16 -22.37
N ALA A 33 0.76 1.72 -23.57
CA ALA A 33 1.42 1.29 -24.81
C ALA A 33 2.36 2.36 -25.40
N GLU A 34 2.74 3.36 -24.60
CA GLU A 34 3.60 4.45 -25.06
C GLU A 34 5.06 4.30 -24.64
N HIS A 35 5.95 4.90 -25.43
CA HIS A 35 7.36 5.09 -25.07
C HIS A 35 8.09 3.81 -24.64
N GLY A 36 7.72 2.68 -25.24
CA GLY A 36 8.35 1.38 -25.01
C GLY A 36 7.91 0.65 -23.74
N ARG A 37 6.89 1.13 -23.01
CA ARG A 37 6.27 0.35 -21.93
C ARG A 37 5.69 -0.96 -22.50
N ALA A 38 5.91 -2.06 -21.79
CA ALA A 38 5.31 -3.36 -22.10
C ALA A 38 4.13 -3.66 -21.15
N PRO A 39 3.29 -4.66 -21.44
CA PRO A 39 2.22 -5.07 -20.52
C PRO A 39 2.76 -5.55 -19.16
N SER A 40 2.06 -5.17 -18.09
CA SER A 40 2.15 -5.79 -16.78
C SER A 40 1.09 -6.90 -16.61
N VAL A 41 1.18 -7.63 -15.51
CA VAL A 41 0.14 -8.57 -15.08
C VAL A 41 -1.23 -7.90 -14.93
N TRP A 42 -1.27 -6.62 -14.54
CA TRP A 42 -2.54 -5.89 -14.43
C TRP A 42 -3.12 -5.49 -15.78
N ASP A 43 -2.29 -5.21 -16.78
CA ASP A 43 -2.76 -5.03 -18.16
C ASP A 43 -3.45 -6.32 -18.65
N THR A 44 -2.79 -7.47 -18.54
CA THR A 44 -3.38 -8.76 -18.94
C THR A 44 -4.65 -9.09 -18.15
N PHE A 45 -4.62 -8.87 -16.83
CA PHE A 45 -5.75 -9.16 -15.95
C PHE A 45 -6.96 -8.28 -16.25
N ALA A 46 -6.77 -6.97 -16.41
CA ALA A 46 -7.87 -6.03 -16.68
C ALA A 46 -8.52 -6.27 -18.04
N HIS A 47 -7.73 -6.69 -19.05
CA HIS A 47 -8.24 -7.09 -20.36
C HIS A 47 -8.91 -8.47 -20.39
N THR A 48 -8.90 -9.22 -19.28
CA THR A 48 -9.58 -10.52 -19.18
C THR A 48 -11.05 -10.32 -18.78
N PRO A 49 -12.04 -10.75 -19.59
CA PRO A 49 -13.45 -10.56 -19.29
C PRO A 49 -13.86 -11.08 -17.91
N GLY A 50 -14.56 -10.24 -17.13
CA GLY A 50 -15.09 -10.59 -15.81
C GLY A 50 -14.10 -10.52 -14.65
N LYS A 51 -12.86 -10.07 -14.88
CA LYS A 51 -11.87 -9.86 -13.81
C LYS A 51 -12.00 -8.50 -13.12
N ILE A 52 -12.47 -7.49 -13.84
CA ILE A 52 -12.77 -6.15 -13.29
C ILE A 52 -14.28 -5.98 -13.21
N SER A 53 -14.77 -5.50 -12.07
CA SER A 53 -16.20 -5.46 -11.72
C SER A 53 -17.04 -4.63 -12.68
N ASP A 54 -16.49 -3.51 -13.18
CA ASP A 54 -17.13 -2.62 -14.15
C ASP A 54 -16.57 -2.80 -15.59
N GLY A 55 -15.62 -3.72 -15.78
CA GLY A 55 -14.96 -3.99 -17.06
C GLY A 55 -13.97 -2.92 -17.51
N ALA A 56 -13.61 -1.94 -16.66
CA ALA A 56 -12.63 -0.92 -16.98
C ALA A 56 -11.19 -1.48 -17.06
N THR A 57 -10.29 -0.71 -17.67
CA THR A 57 -8.84 -0.99 -17.71
C THR A 57 -8.04 0.22 -17.20
N GLY A 58 -6.76 -0.01 -16.88
CA GLY A 58 -5.82 1.06 -16.54
C GLY A 58 -5.20 1.74 -17.76
N ASP A 59 -5.74 1.56 -18.97
CA ASP A 59 -5.09 2.01 -20.21
C ASP A 59 -4.91 3.53 -20.26
N VAL A 60 -5.97 4.23 -19.85
CA VAL A 60 -5.99 5.69 -19.69
C VAL A 60 -5.85 6.07 -18.22
N ALA A 61 -6.49 5.34 -17.30
CA ALA A 61 -6.49 5.66 -15.88
C ALA A 61 -6.88 7.12 -15.61
N CYS A 62 -6.04 7.85 -14.87
CA CYS A 62 -6.17 9.29 -14.65
C CYS A 62 -5.39 10.12 -15.69
N ASP A 63 -4.81 9.49 -16.71
CA ASP A 63 -3.93 10.14 -17.70
C ASP A 63 -2.78 10.94 -17.04
N HIS A 64 -2.36 10.52 -15.84
CA HIS A 64 -1.32 11.21 -15.07
C HIS A 64 0.01 11.24 -15.81
N TYR A 65 0.27 10.25 -16.68
CA TYR A 65 1.48 10.23 -17.50
C TYR A 65 1.63 11.52 -18.35
N HIS A 66 0.52 12.06 -18.85
CA HIS A 66 0.50 13.31 -19.60
C HIS A 66 0.21 14.53 -18.73
N ARG A 67 -0.53 14.35 -17.63
CA ARG A 67 -1.06 15.43 -16.78
C ARG A 67 -0.34 15.62 -15.46
N TYR A 68 0.82 14.99 -15.27
CA TYR A 68 1.58 15.06 -14.02
C TYR A 68 1.81 16.48 -13.52
N ALA A 69 2.02 17.46 -14.41
CA ALA A 69 2.22 18.86 -14.02
C ALA A 69 0.96 19.50 -13.40
N GLU A 70 -0.24 19.15 -13.88
CA GLU A 70 -1.54 19.55 -13.30
C GLU A 70 -1.70 18.93 -11.90
N ASP A 71 -1.44 17.62 -11.79
CA ASP A 71 -1.59 16.89 -10.54
C ASP A 71 -0.55 17.32 -9.49
N VAL A 72 0.66 17.70 -9.91
CA VAL A 72 1.67 18.34 -9.04
C VAL A 72 1.24 19.74 -8.59
N GLY A 73 0.49 20.47 -9.41
CA GLY A 73 -0.19 21.69 -9.00
C GLY A 73 -1.15 21.44 -7.83
N LEU A 74 -1.97 20.39 -7.93
CA LEU A 74 -2.90 20.00 -6.85
C LEU A 74 -2.17 19.62 -5.57
N LEU A 75 -1.03 18.92 -5.65
CA LEU A 75 -0.19 18.61 -4.48
C LEU A 75 0.28 19.89 -3.76
N ALA A 76 0.72 20.89 -4.54
CA ALA A 76 1.13 22.18 -3.99
C ALA A 76 -0.05 22.94 -3.35
N ASP A 77 -1.23 22.88 -3.96
CA ASP A 77 -2.45 23.50 -3.45
C ASP A 77 -2.98 22.80 -2.18
N LEU A 78 -2.69 21.51 -2.00
CA LEU A 78 -2.90 20.81 -0.72
C LEU A 78 -1.88 21.23 0.35
N GLY A 79 -0.72 21.78 -0.04
CA GLY A 79 0.34 22.13 0.90
C GLY A 79 0.95 20.92 1.61
N VAL A 80 0.88 19.74 1.00
CA VAL A 80 1.53 18.53 1.53
C VAL A 80 3.04 18.62 1.37
N SER A 81 3.74 18.04 2.33
CA SER A 81 5.20 18.02 2.34
C SER A 81 5.79 16.91 1.46
N HIS A 82 5.06 15.81 1.27
CA HIS A 82 5.53 14.63 0.56
C HIS A 82 4.45 14.08 -0.39
N TYR A 83 4.90 13.54 -1.52
CA TYR A 83 4.07 12.77 -2.45
C TYR A 83 4.64 11.37 -2.58
N ARG A 84 3.85 10.39 -2.17
CA ARG A 84 4.18 8.98 -2.34
C ARG A 84 3.62 8.48 -3.67
N PHE A 85 4.48 7.95 -4.54
CA PHE A 85 4.06 7.34 -5.81
C PHE A 85 4.88 6.09 -6.10
N SER A 86 4.39 5.21 -6.95
CA SER A 86 5.16 4.05 -7.41
C SER A 86 5.73 4.23 -8.81
N LEU A 87 6.78 3.48 -9.09
CA LEU A 87 7.38 3.38 -10.41
C LEU A 87 6.83 2.18 -11.15
N ALA A 88 6.53 2.36 -12.44
CA ALA A 88 6.11 1.29 -13.32
C ALA A 88 7.32 0.49 -13.80
N TRP A 89 7.57 -0.65 -13.17
CA TRP A 89 8.55 -1.64 -13.65
C TRP A 89 8.40 -1.94 -15.15
N PRO A 90 7.21 -2.20 -15.72
CA PRO A 90 7.03 -2.43 -17.17
C PRO A 90 7.40 -1.24 -18.06
N ARG A 91 7.46 -0.02 -17.51
CA ARG A 91 7.90 1.17 -18.23
C ARG A 91 9.41 1.32 -18.17
N LEU A 92 9.99 1.07 -17.00
CA LEU A 92 11.41 1.24 -16.72
C LEU A 92 12.26 0.08 -17.21
N GLN A 93 11.76 -1.16 -17.16
CA GLN A 93 12.44 -2.35 -17.64
C GLN A 93 11.41 -3.31 -18.26
N PRO A 94 10.99 -3.07 -19.53
CA PRO A 94 9.78 -3.66 -20.10
C PRO A 94 9.72 -5.20 -20.13
N SER A 95 10.85 -5.87 -20.31
CA SER A 95 10.93 -7.34 -20.27
C SER A 95 11.19 -7.92 -18.88
N GLY A 96 11.23 -7.06 -17.84
CA GLY A 96 11.65 -7.42 -16.49
C GLY A 96 13.14 -7.73 -16.36
N ARG A 97 13.95 -7.42 -17.38
CA ARG A 97 15.41 -7.58 -17.37
C ARG A 97 16.11 -6.62 -18.33
N GLY A 98 17.43 -6.48 -18.17
CA GLY A 98 18.26 -5.65 -19.03
C GLY A 98 18.31 -4.17 -18.60
N PRO A 99 18.84 -3.28 -19.46
CA PRO A 99 18.99 -1.88 -19.11
C PRO A 99 17.64 -1.17 -18.95
N LEU A 100 17.66 -0.04 -18.26
CA LEU A 100 16.48 0.82 -18.16
C LEU A 100 16.09 1.39 -19.52
N ASN A 101 14.79 1.45 -19.79
CA ASN A 101 14.21 2.17 -20.90
C ASN A 101 14.28 3.68 -20.63
N GLN A 102 15.12 4.39 -21.40
CA GLN A 102 15.39 5.80 -21.17
C GLN A 102 14.13 6.68 -21.22
N ALA A 103 13.19 6.41 -22.13
CA ALA A 103 11.96 7.20 -22.22
C ALA A 103 11.07 7.02 -20.97
N GLY A 104 11.11 5.83 -20.35
CA GLY A 104 10.46 5.57 -19.06
C GLY A 104 11.12 6.34 -17.93
N VAL A 105 12.45 6.36 -17.88
CA VAL A 105 13.22 7.16 -16.92
C VAL A 105 12.91 8.66 -17.07
N ASP A 106 12.81 9.16 -18.30
CA ASP A 106 12.56 10.56 -18.59
C ASP A 106 11.20 11.04 -18.06
N PHE A 107 10.19 10.18 -18.01
CA PHE A 107 8.91 10.53 -17.37
C PHE A 107 9.09 10.80 -15.88
N TYR A 108 9.72 9.89 -15.13
CA TYR A 108 9.90 10.07 -13.70
C TYR A 108 10.85 11.22 -13.38
N LEU A 109 11.86 11.49 -14.22
CA LEU A 109 12.69 12.70 -14.05
C LEU A 109 11.87 13.98 -14.17
N ARG A 110 10.97 14.09 -15.17
CA ARG A 110 10.08 15.26 -15.29
C ARG A 110 9.13 15.39 -14.10
N LEU A 111 8.62 14.28 -13.58
CA LEU A 111 7.79 14.28 -12.37
C LEU A 111 8.58 14.77 -11.15
N LEU A 112 9.80 14.24 -10.96
CA LEU A 112 10.69 14.64 -9.86
C LEU A 112 11.07 16.11 -9.94
N ASP A 113 11.37 16.62 -11.14
CA ASP A 113 11.67 18.03 -11.38
C ASP A 113 10.47 18.92 -11.03
N ALA A 114 9.26 18.55 -11.47
CA ALA A 114 8.03 19.28 -11.14
C ALA A 114 7.74 19.28 -9.63
N LEU A 115 7.95 18.16 -8.94
CA LEU A 115 7.79 18.08 -7.48
C LEU A 115 8.79 18.98 -6.76
N GLN A 116 10.07 18.97 -7.20
CA GLN A 116 11.12 19.82 -6.65
C GLN A 116 10.78 21.31 -6.84
N GLU A 117 10.31 21.71 -8.01
CA GLU A 117 9.88 23.09 -8.29
C GLU A 117 8.75 23.56 -7.36
N LYS A 118 7.89 22.64 -6.91
CA LYS A 118 6.81 22.92 -5.94
C LYS A 118 7.21 22.70 -4.48
N GLY A 119 8.45 22.28 -4.21
CA GLY A 119 8.92 21.99 -2.86
C GLY A 119 8.26 20.76 -2.21
N VAL A 120 7.68 19.86 -3.02
CA VAL A 120 7.09 18.60 -2.55
C VAL A 120 8.15 17.51 -2.64
N ARG A 121 8.39 16.78 -1.54
CA ARG A 121 9.43 15.74 -1.53
C ARG A 121 8.88 14.42 -2.08
N PRO A 122 9.62 13.74 -2.98
CA PRO A 122 9.21 12.45 -3.50
C PRO A 122 9.45 11.33 -2.48
N TRP A 123 8.49 10.43 -2.35
CA TRP A 123 8.61 9.17 -1.64
C TRP A 123 8.26 8.04 -2.60
N VAL A 124 9.24 7.23 -2.99
CA VAL A 124 9.09 6.32 -4.13
C VAL A 124 8.88 4.88 -3.70
N THR A 125 7.85 4.23 -4.25
CA THR A 125 7.63 2.79 -4.14
C THR A 125 8.15 2.09 -5.40
N LEU A 126 9.09 1.16 -5.26
CA LEU A 126 9.70 0.45 -6.39
C LEU A 126 8.74 -0.55 -7.06
N TYR A 127 7.95 -1.26 -6.26
CA TYR A 127 6.97 -2.24 -6.74
C TYR A 127 5.60 -2.02 -6.10
N HIS A 128 4.62 -1.70 -6.94
CA HIS A 128 3.21 -1.61 -6.59
C HIS A 128 2.37 -2.43 -7.57
N TRP A 129 2.67 -3.72 -7.59
CA TRP A 129 1.87 -4.81 -8.18
C TRP A 129 1.90 -4.95 -9.70
N ASP A 130 2.46 -3.99 -10.43
CA ASP A 130 2.56 -3.99 -11.88
C ASP A 130 3.77 -4.79 -12.40
N LEU A 131 3.89 -6.06 -11.99
CA LEU A 131 4.93 -6.97 -12.49
C LEU A 131 4.90 -7.04 -14.03
N PRO A 132 6.04 -6.90 -14.75
CA PRO A 132 6.07 -7.12 -16.19
C PRO A 132 5.52 -8.50 -16.56
N GLN A 133 4.59 -8.57 -17.52
CA GLN A 133 3.93 -9.83 -17.90
C GLN A 133 4.96 -10.89 -18.35
N ALA A 134 6.06 -10.46 -18.97
CA ALA A 134 7.14 -11.35 -19.38
C ALA A 134 7.78 -12.14 -18.23
N LEU A 135 7.75 -11.63 -16.99
CA LEU A 135 8.21 -12.37 -15.80
C LEU A 135 7.13 -13.32 -15.27
N GLU A 136 5.86 -12.93 -15.37
CA GLU A 136 4.74 -13.82 -15.03
C GLU A 136 4.68 -15.03 -15.98
N ASP A 137 4.95 -14.82 -17.27
CA ASP A 137 5.04 -15.91 -18.27
C ASP A 137 6.17 -16.92 -17.93
N GLU A 138 7.15 -16.52 -17.11
CA GLU A 138 8.24 -17.35 -16.58
C GLU A 138 7.97 -17.88 -15.15
N GLY A 139 6.76 -17.68 -14.64
CA GLY A 139 6.28 -18.21 -13.36
C GLY A 139 6.11 -17.18 -12.25
N GLY A 140 6.34 -15.89 -12.52
CA GLY A 140 5.97 -14.79 -11.64
C GLY A 140 6.65 -14.82 -10.28
N TRP A 141 6.02 -14.25 -9.25
CA TRP A 141 6.56 -14.27 -7.89
C TRP A 141 6.73 -15.68 -7.28
N PRO A 142 5.92 -16.70 -7.61
CA PRO A 142 6.22 -18.07 -7.20
C PRO A 142 7.58 -18.58 -7.71
N ALA A 143 8.08 -18.06 -8.84
CA ALA A 143 9.41 -18.35 -9.35
C ALA A 143 10.48 -17.50 -8.65
N ARG A 144 11.51 -18.18 -8.12
CA ARG A 144 12.60 -17.53 -7.36
C ARG A 144 13.36 -16.49 -8.18
N ASP A 145 13.50 -16.68 -9.50
CA ASP A 145 14.23 -15.76 -10.37
C ASP A 145 13.69 -14.34 -10.29
N THR A 146 12.36 -14.19 -10.11
CA THR A 146 11.69 -12.89 -10.00
C THR A 146 12.21 -12.04 -8.84
N ALA A 147 12.61 -12.65 -7.71
CA ALA A 147 13.24 -11.93 -6.60
C ALA A 147 14.58 -11.29 -7.02
N TYR A 148 15.37 -12.01 -7.82
CA TYR A 148 16.64 -11.50 -8.34
C TYR A 148 16.41 -10.42 -9.41
N ARG A 149 15.42 -10.61 -10.30
CA ARG A 149 15.03 -9.59 -11.30
C ARG A 149 14.57 -8.30 -10.65
N PHE A 150 13.80 -8.40 -9.57
CA PHE A 150 13.37 -7.23 -8.82
C PHE A 150 14.56 -6.50 -8.20
N ALA A 151 15.54 -7.22 -7.65
CA ALA A 151 16.75 -6.61 -7.11
C ALA A 151 17.58 -5.90 -8.20
N ASP A 152 17.77 -6.52 -9.36
CA ASP A 152 18.46 -5.91 -10.50
C ASP A 152 17.76 -4.61 -10.96
N TYR A 153 16.44 -4.64 -11.07
CA TYR A 153 15.62 -3.48 -11.38
C TYR A 153 15.75 -2.37 -10.32
N ALA A 154 15.61 -2.72 -9.04
CA ALA A 154 15.70 -1.78 -7.93
C ALA A 154 17.05 -1.07 -7.89
N VAL A 155 18.14 -1.81 -8.07
CA VAL A 155 19.50 -1.24 -8.11
C VAL A 155 19.66 -0.29 -9.29
N ALA A 156 19.28 -0.70 -10.50
CA ALA A 156 19.41 0.15 -11.68
C ALA A 156 18.62 1.46 -11.56
N VAL A 157 17.41 1.40 -11.01
CA VAL A 157 16.58 2.58 -10.75
C VAL A 157 17.19 3.47 -9.68
N TYR A 158 17.66 2.88 -8.58
CA TYR A 158 18.26 3.62 -7.48
C TYR A 158 19.53 4.35 -7.94
N GLU A 159 20.46 3.67 -8.63
CA GLU A 159 21.64 4.32 -9.22
C GLU A 159 21.27 5.53 -10.08
N ARG A 160 20.14 5.46 -10.79
CA ARG A 160 19.71 6.52 -11.71
C ARG A 160 19.01 7.70 -11.03
N LEU A 161 18.30 7.48 -9.92
CA LEU A 161 17.35 8.45 -9.35
C LEU A 161 17.58 8.78 -7.86
N HIS A 162 18.53 8.12 -7.17
CA HIS A 162 18.76 8.29 -5.73
C HIS A 162 19.03 9.73 -5.31
N ASP A 163 19.66 10.54 -6.18
CA ASP A 163 20.06 11.93 -5.91
C ASP A 163 18.86 12.88 -5.78
N ARG A 164 17.67 12.45 -6.22
CA ARG A 164 16.43 13.25 -6.19
C ARG A 164 15.39 12.72 -5.20
N ILE A 165 15.62 11.55 -4.61
CA ILE A 165 14.62 10.84 -3.80
C ILE A 165 15.23 10.46 -2.46
N GLY A 166 14.73 11.08 -1.39
CA GLY A 166 15.18 10.80 -0.02
C GLY A 166 14.56 9.54 0.60
N ASP A 167 13.38 9.13 0.13
CA ASP A 167 12.58 8.06 0.75
C ASP A 167 12.17 6.99 -0.24
N TRP A 168 12.51 5.74 0.08
CA TRP A 168 12.29 4.58 -0.77
C TRP A 168 11.52 3.48 -0.03
N THR A 169 10.49 2.99 -0.68
CA THR A 169 9.74 1.79 -0.31
C THR A 169 10.04 0.71 -1.34
N THR A 170 10.51 -0.48 -0.94
CA THR A 170 10.75 -1.56 -1.91
C THR A 170 9.45 -2.13 -2.46
N LEU A 171 8.56 -2.58 -1.58
CA LEU A 171 7.32 -3.25 -1.92
C LEU A 171 6.15 -2.56 -1.23
N ASN A 172 5.05 -2.38 -1.95
CA ASN A 172 3.75 -2.13 -1.36
C ASN A 172 3.00 -3.45 -1.16
N GLU A 173 2.56 -3.71 0.07
CA GLU A 173 1.58 -4.76 0.39
C GLU A 173 1.90 -6.12 -0.25
N PRO A 174 3.05 -6.73 0.10
CA PRO A 174 3.42 -8.05 -0.44
C PRO A 174 2.36 -9.12 -0.14
N TRP A 175 1.57 -8.96 0.93
CA TRP A 175 0.40 -9.80 1.20
C TRP A 175 -0.62 -9.79 0.05
N CYS A 176 -0.96 -8.59 -0.47
CA CYS A 176 -1.90 -8.46 -1.59
C CYS A 176 -1.35 -9.13 -2.85
N SER A 177 -0.10 -8.83 -3.20
CA SER A 177 0.57 -9.43 -4.37
C SER A 177 0.63 -10.96 -4.29
N ALA A 178 0.90 -11.51 -3.11
CA ALA A 178 1.00 -12.95 -2.92
C ALA A 178 -0.37 -13.63 -2.84
N TYR A 179 -1.22 -13.22 -1.89
CA TYR A 179 -2.40 -13.99 -1.51
C TYR A 179 -3.64 -13.63 -2.32
N LEU A 180 -3.81 -12.35 -2.69
CA LEU A 180 -4.87 -11.97 -3.63
C LEU A 180 -4.49 -12.32 -5.07
N GLY A 181 -3.21 -12.22 -5.41
CA GLY A 181 -2.69 -12.51 -6.75
C GLY A 181 -2.60 -14.00 -7.07
N TYR A 182 -2.07 -14.82 -6.13
CA TYR A 182 -1.82 -16.24 -6.34
C TYR A 182 -2.64 -17.19 -5.45
N GLY A 183 -3.31 -16.70 -4.40
CA GLY A 183 -4.08 -17.55 -3.48
C GLY A 183 -5.57 -17.62 -3.85
N ASN A 184 -6.28 -16.49 -3.77
CA ASN A 184 -7.71 -16.43 -4.09
C ASN A 184 -8.01 -15.90 -5.52
N GLY A 185 -7.01 -15.35 -6.18
CA GLY A 185 -7.05 -14.87 -7.56
C GLY A 185 -7.98 -13.67 -7.79
N GLN A 186 -8.24 -12.87 -6.76
CA GLN A 186 -8.98 -11.62 -6.85
C GLN A 186 -8.18 -10.52 -7.55
N HIS A 187 -6.86 -10.52 -7.40
CA HIS A 187 -5.95 -9.59 -8.05
C HIS A 187 -5.13 -10.29 -9.14
N ALA A 188 -4.49 -9.51 -10.01
CA ALA A 188 -3.53 -10.03 -10.98
C ALA A 188 -2.41 -10.83 -10.27
N PRO A 189 -1.96 -11.97 -10.83
CA PRO A 189 -2.34 -12.56 -12.11
C PRO A 189 -3.62 -13.43 -12.07
N GLY A 190 -4.29 -13.54 -10.92
CA GLY A 190 -5.56 -14.25 -10.80
C GLY A 190 -5.43 -15.76 -10.59
N VAL A 191 -4.28 -16.20 -10.09
CA VAL A 191 -3.97 -17.60 -9.78
C VAL A 191 -4.66 -18.00 -8.47
N ARG A 192 -5.07 -19.27 -8.40
CA ARG A 192 -5.77 -19.87 -7.25
C ARG A 192 -5.05 -21.10 -6.73
N ASP A 193 -3.90 -20.87 -6.10
CA ASP A 193 -3.02 -21.91 -5.57
C ASP A 193 -2.33 -21.42 -4.29
N GLU A 194 -2.73 -21.98 -3.15
CA GLU A 194 -2.16 -21.64 -1.83
C GLU A 194 -0.66 -21.88 -1.74
N ARG A 195 -0.13 -22.91 -2.40
CA ARG A 195 1.31 -23.17 -2.42
C ARG A 195 2.04 -22.11 -3.22
N ALA A 196 1.50 -21.73 -4.37
CA ALA A 196 2.05 -20.63 -5.17
C ALA A 196 2.03 -19.31 -4.39
N ALA A 197 0.96 -19.03 -3.65
CA ALA A 197 0.85 -17.87 -2.78
C ALA A 197 1.93 -17.82 -1.68
N LEU A 198 2.20 -18.95 -1.01
CA LEU A 198 3.29 -19.02 -0.01
C LEU A 198 4.67 -18.81 -0.65
N HIS A 199 4.90 -19.37 -1.84
CA HIS A 199 6.15 -19.17 -2.58
C HIS A 199 6.31 -17.70 -3.00
N ALA A 200 5.23 -17.08 -3.50
CA ALA A 200 5.22 -15.67 -3.88
C ALA A 200 5.51 -14.77 -2.68
N ALA A 201 4.87 -15.00 -1.53
CA ALA A 201 5.13 -14.24 -0.31
C ALA A 201 6.61 -14.32 0.10
N HIS A 202 7.21 -15.51 0.05
CA HIS A 202 8.63 -15.68 0.35
C HIS A 202 9.54 -14.94 -0.64
N HIS A 203 9.32 -15.09 -1.95
CA HIS A 203 10.19 -14.47 -2.95
C HIS A 203 10.00 -12.95 -3.06
N LEU A 204 8.80 -12.43 -2.75
CA LEU A 204 8.60 -10.99 -2.56
C LEU A 204 9.52 -10.48 -1.43
N LEU A 205 9.45 -11.09 -0.25
CA LEU A 205 10.30 -10.70 0.89
C LEU A 205 11.79 -10.88 0.58
N LEU A 206 12.18 -11.95 -0.12
CA LEU A 206 13.55 -12.14 -0.58
C LEU A 206 13.99 -11.01 -1.52
N GLY A 207 13.12 -10.64 -2.48
CA GLY A 207 13.34 -9.51 -3.38
C GLY A 207 13.50 -8.18 -2.63
N HIS A 208 12.70 -7.94 -1.59
CA HIS A 208 12.89 -6.81 -0.68
C HIS A 208 14.30 -6.77 -0.09
N GLY A 209 14.72 -7.87 0.55
CA GLY A 209 16.03 -7.95 1.21
C GLY A 209 17.20 -7.78 0.23
N LEU A 210 17.10 -8.40 -0.95
CA LEU A 210 18.08 -8.26 -2.02
C LEU A 210 18.15 -6.83 -2.55
N ALA A 211 17.00 -6.17 -2.76
CA ALA A 211 16.94 -4.77 -3.19
C ALA A 211 17.57 -3.83 -2.15
N VAL A 212 17.24 -3.96 -0.86
CA VAL A 212 17.85 -3.15 0.21
C VAL A 212 19.37 -3.29 0.20
N ARG A 213 19.88 -4.53 0.19
CA ARG A 213 21.34 -4.80 0.17
C ARG A 213 21.99 -4.24 -1.10
N GLY A 214 21.38 -4.45 -2.26
CA GLY A 214 21.88 -3.97 -3.54
C GLY A 214 21.93 -2.45 -3.62
N MET A 215 20.86 -1.76 -3.24
CA MET A 215 20.78 -0.29 -3.24
C MET A 215 21.84 0.32 -2.33
N ARG A 216 21.99 -0.22 -1.10
CA ARG A 216 23.03 0.23 -0.16
C ARG A 216 24.45 0.00 -0.67
N ALA A 217 24.69 -1.12 -1.37
CA ALA A 217 26.00 -1.39 -1.97
C ALA A 217 26.29 -0.49 -3.18
N ALA A 218 25.27 -0.15 -3.97
CA ALA A 218 25.42 0.69 -5.16
C ALA A 218 25.74 2.15 -4.83
N VAL A 219 25.15 2.70 -3.75
CA VAL A 219 25.40 4.06 -3.29
C VAL A 219 25.65 4.10 -1.77
N PRO A 220 26.85 3.69 -1.31
CA PRO A 220 27.13 3.49 0.12
C PRO A 220 27.10 4.77 0.96
N ASP A 221 27.36 5.92 0.34
CA ASP A 221 27.41 7.23 1.01
C ASP A 221 26.05 7.96 1.03
N SER A 222 24.98 7.33 0.53
CA SER A 222 23.65 7.92 0.48
C SER A 222 23.01 8.03 1.87
N ASP A 223 22.38 9.17 2.15
CA ASP A 223 21.55 9.41 3.35
C ASP A 223 20.07 9.01 3.16
N ASN A 224 19.67 8.62 1.94
CA ASN A 224 18.35 8.08 1.64
C ASN A 224 17.91 7.00 2.64
N ARG A 225 16.63 7.00 2.96
CA ARG A 225 15.97 6.01 3.82
C ARG A 225 15.28 4.95 2.96
N ILE A 226 15.42 3.69 3.34
CA ILE A 226 14.86 2.55 2.62
C ILE A 226 14.02 1.73 3.59
N GLY A 227 12.80 1.39 3.17
CA GLY A 227 11.86 0.58 3.94
C GLY A 227 10.94 -0.28 3.09
N ILE A 228 9.94 -0.84 3.75
CA ILE A 228 8.86 -1.62 3.14
C ILE A 228 7.52 -1.11 3.67
N THR A 229 6.47 -1.21 2.85
CA THR A 229 5.10 -0.89 3.25
C THR A 229 4.29 -2.18 3.36
N LEU A 230 3.69 -2.41 4.54
CA LEU A 230 2.86 -3.57 4.81
C LEU A 230 1.42 -3.14 5.10
N ASN A 231 0.45 -3.81 4.47
CA ASN A 231 -0.95 -3.76 4.88
C ASN A 231 -1.14 -4.62 6.13
N LEU A 232 -1.56 -4.00 7.22
CA LEU A 232 -1.67 -4.68 8.51
C LEU A 232 -3.09 -4.58 9.02
N TRP A 233 -3.65 -5.72 9.39
CA TRP A 233 -5.01 -5.82 9.91
C TRP A 233 -4.93 -6.27 11.36
N PRO A 234 -5.25 -5.42 12.35
CA PRO A 234 -5.38 -5.88 13.73
C PRO A 234 -6.50 -6.94 13.79
N VAL A 235 -6.13 -8.15 14.21
CA VAL A 235 -7.03 -9.30 14.29
C VAL A 235 -7.51 -9.48 15.71
N THR A 236 -8.82 -9.48 15.93
CA THR A 236 -9.44 -9.64 17.25
C THR A 236 -10.39 -10.84 17.23
N PRO A 237 -10.30 -11.78 18.20
CA PRO A 237 -11.30 -12.84 18.32
C PRO A 237 -12.63 -12.25 18.82
N VAL A 238 -13.76 -12.67 18.26
CA VAL A 238 -15.09 -12.14 18.67
C VAL A 238 -15.48 -12.55 20.09
N THR A 239 -14.97 -13.69 20.57
CA THR A 239 -15.12 -14.14 21.95
C THR A 239 -13.77 -14.57 22.52
N GLN A 240 -13.71 -14.81 23.83
CA GLN A 240 -12.54 -15.38 24.50
C GLN A 240 -12.57 -16.92 24.54
N GLU A 241 -13.48 -17.55 23.79
CA GLU A 241 -13.47 -19.01 23.66
C GLU A 241 -12.16 -19.47 23.01
N PRO A 242 -11.54 -20.58 23.48
CA PRO A 242 -10.23 -21.01 22.98
C PRO A 242 -10.16 -21.18 21.45
N ALA A 243 -11.27 -21.60 20.82
CA ALA A 243 -11.34 -21.77 19.37
C ALA A 243 -11.26 -20.44 18.61
N ASP A 244 -11.91 -19.38 19.11
CA ASP A 244 -11.89 -18.06 18.48
C ASP A 244 -10.53 -17.39 18.67
N VAL A 245 -9.93 -17.54 19.85
CA VAL A 245 -8.56 -17.06 20.13
C VAL A 245 -7.55 -17.73 19.20
N GLU A 246 -7.67 -19.04 18.98
CA GLU A 246 -6.81 -19.77 18.06
C GLU A 246 -7.04 -19.38 16.59
N ALA A 247 -8.29 -19.15 16.19
CA ALA A 247 -8.61 -18.61 14.86
C ALA A 247 -7.97 -17.23 14.63
N ALA A 248 -8.03 -16.35 15.64
CA ALA A 248 -7.38 -15.05 15.59
C ALA A 248 -5.85 -15.16 15.52
N ARG A 249 -5.23 -16.08 16.28
CA ARG A 249 -3.78 -16.34 16.20
C ARG A 249 -3.34 -16.76 14.80
N ARG A 250 -4.08 -17.70 14.18
CA ARG A 250 -3.80 -18.21 12.82
C ARG A 250 -3.93 -17.11 11.76
N VAL A 251 -5.02 -16.34 11.79
CA VAL A 251 -5.23 -15.24 10.86
C VAL A 251 -4.20 -14.13 11.05
N ASP A 252 -3.89 -13.73 12.28
CA ASP A 252 -2.81 -12.77 12.55
C ASP A 252 -1.45 -13.28 12.06
N GLY A 253 -1.20 -14.58 12.27
CA GLY A 253 -0.01 -15.28 11.84
C GLY A 253 0.21 -15.15 10.34
N ILE A 254 -0.77 -15.57 9.54
CA ILE A 254 -0.65 -15.59 8.09
C ILE A 254 -0.77 -14.19 7.46
N ASN A 255 -1.57 -13.29 8.05
CA ASN A 255 -1.85 -11.97 7.50
C ASN A 255 -0.75 -10.95 7.85
N ASN A 256 -0.30 -10.92 9.11
CA ASN A 256 0.61 -9.89 9.60
C ASN A 256 2.01 -10.46 9.90
N ARG A 257 2.11 -11.47 10.77
CA ARG A 257 3.41 -11.93 11.29
C ARG A 257 4.26 -12.64 10.24
N ALA A 258 3.64 -13.31 9.26
CA ALA A 258 4.33 -13.90 8.11
C ALA A 258 5.10 -12.88 7.24
N PHE A 259 4.82 -11.58 7.40
CA PHE A 259 5.52 -10.50 6.70
C PHE A 259 6.36 -9.65 7.66
N LEU A 260 5.85 -9.35 8.86
CA LEU A 260 6.57 -8.57 9.86
C LEU A 260 7.79 -9.32 10.44
N ASP A 261 7.62 -10.58 10.86
CA ASP A 261 8.69 -11.30 11.56
C ASP A 261 9.90 -11.60 10.66
N PRO A 262 9.76 -12.02 9.38
CA PRO A 262 10.92 -12.20 8.51
C PRO A 262 11.70 -10.90 8.31
N VAL A 263 11.02 -9.77 8.12
CA VAL A 263 11.67 -8.46 7.87
C VAL A 263 12.32 -7.90 9.13
N LEU A 264 11.66 -8.02 10.29
CA LEU A 264 12.07 -7.30 11.51
C LEU A 264 12.79 -8.19 12.54
N LYS A 265 12.62 -9.52 12.46
CA LYS A 265 13.22 -10.50 13.37
C LYS A 265 14.10 -11.53 12.66
N GLY A 266 14.05 -11.62 11.33
CA GLY A 266 14.89 -12.52 10.54
C GLY A 266 14.50 -13.99 10.65
N GLY A 267 13.21 -14.27 10.79
CA GLY A 267 12.68 -15.62 10.65
C GLY A 267 11.16 -15.66 10.60
N TYR A 268 10.61 -16.71 10.00
CA TYR A 268 9.17 -16.96 10.05
C TYR A 268 8.73 -17.43 11.46
N PRO A 269 7.52 -17.06 11.92
CA PRO A 269 7.00 -17.58 13.17
C PRO A 269 6.80 -19.09 13.11
N ALA A 270 7.33 -19.83 14.11
CA ALA A 270 7.27 -21.29 14.12
C ALA A 270 5.83 -21.84 14.13
N ASP A 271 4.91 -21.13 14.78
CA ASP A 271 3.49 -21.47 14.80
C ASP A 271 2.85 -21.30 13.41
N VAL A 272 3.20 -20.24 12.68
CA VAL A 272 2.74 -20.02 11.30
C VAL A 272 3.25 -21.11 10.36
N LEU A 273 4.53 -21.50 10.48
CA LEU A 273 5.09 -22.61 9.69
C LEU A 273 4.37 -23.93 9.97
N ALA A 274 4.02 -24.21 11.23
CA ALA A 274 3.27 -25.39 11.61
C ALA A 274 1.83 -25.37 11.02
N ASP A 275 1.17 -24.21 11.03
CA ASP A 275 -0.18 -24.03 10.49
C ASP A 275 -0.24 -24.34 8.99
N VAL A 276 0.78 -23.97 8.22
CA VAL A 276 0.83 -24.16 6.75
C VAL A 276 1.58 -25.42 6.29
N ALA A 277 2.07 -26.25 7.22
CA ALA A 277 2.86 -27.45 6.89
C ALA A 277 2.11 -28.48 6.03
N HIS A 278 0.77 -28.45 6.05
CA HIS A 278 -0.08 -29.29 5.20
C HIS A 278 -0.19 -28.78 3.75
N ILE A 279 0.19 -27.52 3.49
CA ILE A 279 0.16 -26.87 2.18
C ILE A 279 1.54 -26.93 1.52
N THR A 280 2.59 -26.68 2.29
CA THR A 280 3.98 -26.61 1.79
C THR A 280 4.96 -27.26 2.76
N ASP A 281 6.01 -27.87 2.21
CA ASP A 281 7.14 -28.42 2.96
C ASP A 281 8.24 -27.38 3.23
N THR A 282 7.97 -26.11 2.89
CA THR A 282 8.88 -24.95 3.04
C THR A 282 10.18 -25.06 2.24
N ALA A 283 10.32 -26.01 1.31
CA ALA A 283 11.55 -26.21 0.54
C ALA A 283 11.91 -25.04 -0.39
N HIS A 284 10.99 -24.10 -0.62
CA HIS A 284 11.23 -22.85 -1.34
C HIS A 284 12.06 -21.84 -0.53
N VAL A 285 12.03 -21.93 0.81
CA VAL A 285 12.90 -21.16 1.71
C VAL A 285 14.29 -21.79 1.71
N LYS A 286 15.30 -21.07 1.20
CA LYS A 286 16.68 -21.57 1.13
C LYS A 286 17.52 -21.03 2.29
N PRO A 287 18.58 -21.76 2.69
CA PRO A 287 19.53 -21.26 3.68
C PRO A 287 20.09 -19.88 3.28
N GLY A 288 20.03 -18.92 4.20
CA GLY A 288 20.47 -17.54 3.98
C GLY A 288 19.39 -16.57 3.49
N ASP A 289 18.19 -17.06 3.13
CA ASP A 289 17.10 -16.20 2.67
C ASP A 289 16.56 -15.32 3.80
N GLU A 290 16.28 -15.88 4.98
CA GLU A 290 15.75 -15.11 6.11
C GLU A 290 16.72 -14.02 6.59
N GLU A 291 18.04 -14.29 6.55
CA GLU A 291 19.07 -13.27 6.80
C GLU A 291 19.06 -12.17 5.73
N THR A 292 18.81 -12.54 4.48
CA THR A 292 18.69 -11.61 3.35
C THR A 292 17.46 -10.73 3.50
N ILE A 293 16.31 -11.33 3.80
CA ILE A 293 15.04 -10.65 4.04
C ILE A 293 15.18 -9.63 5.18
N ALA A 294 15.90 -9.97 6.24
CA ALA A 294 16.13 -9.12 7.41
C ALA A 294 17.17 -8.01 7.21
N ALA A 295 17.52 -7.67 5.96
CA ALA A 295 18.39 -6.54 5.67
C ALA A 295 17.91 -5.28 6.44
N PRO A 296 18.79 -4.54 7.13
CA PRO A 296 18.36 -3.40 7.93
C PRO A 296 17.62 -2.34 7.09
N ILE A 297 16.44 -1.95 7.58
CA ILE A 297 15.61 -0.87 7.03
C ILE A 297 15.60 0.33 7.98
N ASP A 298 15.31 1.51 7.43
CA ASP A 298 15.32 2.79 8.18
C ASP A 298 13.93 3.24 8.63
N LEU A 299 12.88 2.67 8.02
CA LEU A 299 11.49 3.00 8.31
C LEU A 299 10.56 1.83 7.97
N LEU A 300 9.40 1.79 8.63
CA LEU A 300 8.29 0.88 8.31
C LEU A 300 7.08 1.69 7.85
N GLY A 301 6.61 1.38 6.64
CA GLY A 301 5.34 1.87 6.13
C GLY A 301 4.19 0.96 6.57
N VAL A 302 3.11 1.55 7.05
CA VAL A 302 1.89 0.86 7.46
C VAL A 302 0.74 1.35 6.59
N ASN A 303 0.08 0.43 5.91
CA ASN A 303 -1.21 0.67 5.29
C ASN A 303 -2.30 0.09 6.19
N TYR A 304 -3.27 0.91 6.55
CA TYR A 304 -4.39 0.54 7.41
C TYR A 304 -5.69 1.08 6.84
N TYR A 305 -6.74 0.26 6.89
CA TYR A 305 -8.07 0.65 6.44
C TYR A 305 -9.19 0.17 7.37
N SER A 306 -9.06 -1.04 7.92
CA SER A 306 -10.08 -1.70 8.76
C SER A 306 -9.44 -2.77 9.65
N PRO A 307 -10.02 -3.07 10.83
CA PRO A 307 -9.67 -4.24 11.61
C PRO A 307 -10.26 -5.52 10.99
N SER A 308 -9.85 -6.67 11.54
CA SER A 308 -10.48 -7.97 11.30
C SER A 308 -10.98 -8.57 12.61
N TYR A 309 -12.28 -8.85 12.70
CA TYR A 309 -12.87 -9.60 13.80
C TYR A 309 -13.21 -11.00 13.33
N VAL A 310 -12.69 -12.01 14.02
CA VAL A 310 -12.76 -13.40 13.53
C VAL A 310 -13.24 -14.38 14.60
N ARG A 311 -13.75 -15.51 14.14
CA ARG A 311 -14.16 -16.64 14.96
C ARG A 311 -13.85 -17.97 14.29
N ALA A 312 -13.79 -19.04 15.06
CA ALA A 312 -13.79 -20.38 14.50
C ALA A 312 -15.12 -20.65 13.77
N GLY A 313 -15.02 -21.12 12.54
CA GLY A 313 -16.15 -21.42 11.67
C GLY A 313 -16.11 -22.87 11.15
N ALA A 314 -16.98 -23.16 10.19
CA ALA A 314 -16.92 -24.40 9.44
C ALA A 314 -16.06 -24.22 8.20
N LYS A 315 -15.30 -25.27 7.81
CA LYS A 315 -14.55 -25.27 6.56
C LYS A 315 -15.48 -24.96 5.39
N LYS A 316 -15.27 -23.83 4.71
CA LYS A 316 -16.07 -23.48 3.54
C LYS A 316 -15.74 -24.41 2.37
N VAL A 317 -16.76 -25.04 1.79
CA VAL A 317 -16.61 -25.83 0.56
C VAL A 317 -16.85 -24.90 -0.63
N GLY A 318 -15.82 -24.69 -1.46
CA GLY A 318 -15.98 -24.00 -2.75
C GLY A 318 -15.85 -22.47 -2.75
N GLY A 319 -15.16 -21.87 -1.78
CA GLY A 319 -14.73 -20.46 -1.82
C GLY A 319 -13.30 -20.33 -1.32
N ALA A 320 -12.47 -19.54 -2.00
CA ALA A 320 -11.10 -19.30 -1.55
C ALA A 320 -11.11 -18.33 -0.38
N SER A 321 -10.60 -18.77 0.78
CA SER A 321 -10.30 -17.87 1.89
C SER A 321 -9.24 -16.86 1.45
N PRO A 322 -9.31 -15.57 1.86
CA PRO A 322 -8.18 -14.66 1.70
C PRO A 322 -7.01 -15.03 2.62
N TRP A 323 -7.21 -15.93 3.59
CA TRP A 323 -6.22 -16.36 4.55
C TRP A 323 -5.79 -17.79 4.25
N ILE A 324 -4.56 -17.93 3.74
CA ILE A 324 -3.97 -19.21 3.36
C ILE A 324 -4.02 -20.20 4.55
N GLY A 325 -4.56 -21.39 4.31
CA GLY A 325 -4.66 -22.43 5.33
C GLY A 325 -5.62 -22.14 6.49
N CYS A 326 -6.51 -21.15 6.35
CA CYS A 326 -7.51 -20.77 7.37
C CYS A 326 -8.95 -20.84 6.83
N ASP A 327 -9.29 -21.94 6.14
CA ASP A 327 -10.62 -22.16 5.53
C ASP A 327 -11.76 -22.32 6.55
N ASP A 328 -11.40 -22.59 7.80
CA ASP A 328 -12.24 -22.82 8.97
C ASP A 328 -12.39 -21.57 9.85
N VAL A 329 -12.10 -20.39 9.30
CA VAL A 329 -12.23 -19.10 10.01
C VAL A 329 -13.24 -18.19 9.31
N GLU A 330 -14.07 -17.51 10.10
CA GLU A 330 -15.08 -16.57 9.62
C GLU A 330 -14.74 -15.14 10.06
N SER A 331 -14.83 -14.19 9.12
CA SER A 331 -14.92 -12.75 9.46
C SER A 331 -16.31 -12.44 9.97
N VAL A 332 -16.39 -11.69 11.08
CA VAL A 332 -17.65 -11.32 11.73
C VAL A 332 -17.66 -9.80 11.92
N PRO A 333 -18.45 -9.06 11.14
CA PRO A 333 -18.60 -7.63 11.33
C PRO A 333 -19.16 -7.29 12.73
N GLN A 334 -18.67 -6.23 13.34
CA GLN A 334 -19.07 -5.79 14.68
C GLN A 334 -20.17 -4.73 14.69
N GLY A 335 -20.59 -4.27 13.50
CA GLY A 335 -21.68 -3.29 13.36
C GLY A 335 -21.20 -1.84 13.33
N PHE A 336 -19.91 -1.62 13.10
CA PHE A 336 -19.37 -0.28 12.85
C PHE A 336 -19.93 0.28 11.52
N PRO A 337 -19.96 1.61 11.35
CA PRO A 337 -20.20 2.23 10.05
C PRO A 337 -19.26 1.67 8.99
N ARG A 338 -19.70 1.65 7.72
CA ARG A 338 -18.92 1.07 6.63
C ARG A 338 -18.64 2.05 5.51
N THR A 339 -17.45 1.93 4.94
CA THR A 339 -17.08 2.59 3.69
C THR A 339 -17.85 1.98 2.52
N ASP A 340 -17.76 2.57 1.32
CA ASP A 340 -18.36 1.96 0.12
C ASP A 340 -17.65 0.65 -0.29
N MET A 341 -16.45 0.34 0.24
CA MET A 341 -15.85 -0.99 0.12
C MET A 341 -16.56 -2.05 0.98
N GLY A 342 -17.43 -1.63 1.89
CA GLY A 342 -18.03 -2.50 2.91
C GLY A 342 -17.11 -2.77 4.10
N TRP A 343 -16.00 -2.04 4.24
CA TRP A 343 -15.05 -2.15 5.34
C TRP A 343 -15.50 -1.36 6.56
N GLU A 344 -15.26 -1.89 7.76
CA GLU A 344 -15.67 -1.24 9.01
C GLU A 344 -14.76 -0.06 9.35
N VAL A 345 -15.38 1.08 9.68
CA VAL A 345 -14.70 2.30 10.10
C VAL A 345 -14.45 2.22 11.61
N GLU A 346 -13.24 1.79 11.97
CA GLU A 346 -12.83 1.63 13.38
C GLU A 346 -11.41 2.21 13.57
N PRO A 347 -11.29 3.49 13.98
CA PRO A 347 -9.99 4.16 14.12
C PRO A 347 -9.14 3.58 15.26
N ASP A 348 -9.77 3.05 16.31
CA ASP A 348 -9.06 2.46 17.46
C ASP A 348 -8.22 1.24 17.05
N GLY A 349 -8.55 0.56 15.94
CA GLY A 349 -7.74 -0.52 15.39
C GLY A 349 -6.39 -0.04 14.90
N LEU A 350 -6.32 1.15 14.29
CA LEU A 350 -5.05 1.78 13.90
C LEU A 350 -4.21 2.09 15.14
N HIS A 351 -4.83 2.65 16.18
CA HIS A 351 -4.16 2.92 17.46
C HIS A 351 -3.57 1.64 18.06
N ARG A 352 -4.39 0.58 18.23
CA ARG A 352 -3.94 -0.72 18.75
C ARG A 352 -2.81 -1.33 17.93
N LEU A 353 -2.91 -1.23 16.60
CA LEU A 353 -1.87 -1.73 15.68
C LEU A 353 -0.55 -0.99 15.89
N LEU A 354 -0.57 0.35 15.94
CA LEU A 354 0.63 1.16 16.12
C LEU A 354 1.31 0.91 17.47
N VAL A 355 0.51 0.79 18.54
CA VAL A 355 1.01 0.45 19.88
C VAL A 355 1.62 -0.96 19.90
N ARG A 356 0.97 -1.94 19.25
CA ARG A 356 1.50 -3.30 19.10
C ARG A 356 2.83 -3.31 18.37
N LEU A 357 2.97 -2.57 17.27
CA LEU A 357 4.23 -2.52 16.51
C LEU A 357 5.40 -2.03 17.37
N ARG A 358 5.16 -1.05 18.24
CA ARG A 358 6.15 -0.57 19.22
C ARG A 358 6.49 -1.63 20.28
N GLN A 359 5.51 -2.41 20.74
CA GLN A 359 5.69 -3.41 21.79
C GLN A 359 6.40 -4.67 21.30
N ASP A 360 6.06 -5.15 20.10
CA ASP A 360 6.45 -6.46 19.59
C ASP A 360 7.76 -6.44 18.78
N TYR A 361 8.19 -5.27 18.31
CA TYR A 361 9.32 -5.12 17.39
C TYR A 361 10.33 -4.06 17.86
N ARG A 362 11.53 -4.12 17.28
CA ARG A 362 12.59 -3.15 17.56
C ARG A 362 12.13 -1.72 17.21
N PRO A 363 12.58 -0.69 17.95
CA PRO A 363 12.28 0.69 17.62
C PRO A 363 12.70 1.03 16.18
N LEU A 364 11.74 1.49 15.40
CA LEU A 364 11.91 1.91 14.01
C LEU A 364 10.90 3.04 13.74
N PRO A 365 11.27 4.10 13.01
CA PRO A 365 10.31 5.10 12.57
C PRO A 365 9.15 4.47 11.78
N ILE A 366 7.92 4.76 12.20
CA ILE A 366 6.70 4.31 11.54
C ILE A 366 6.10 5.46 10.74
N TYR A 367 5.56 5.13 9.57
CA TYR A 367 4.78 6.04 8.73
C TYR A 367 3.48 5.33 8.35
N VAL A 368 2.33 5.98 8.54
CA VAL A 368 1.09 5.51 7.91
C VAL A 368 1.19 5.89 6.44
N THR A 369 1.59 4.94 5.59
CA THR A 369 1.85 5.17 4.16
C THR A 369 0.60 5.13 3.29
N GLU A 370 -0.49 4.59 3.84
CA GLU A 370 -1.85 4.71 3.32
C GLU A 370 -2.89 4.61 4.44
N ASN A 371 -3.84 5.54 4.43
CA ASN A 371 -5.13 5.41 5.08
C ASN A 371 -6.15 6.30 4.35
N GLY A 372 -7.38 5.81 4.19
CA GLY A 372 -8.42 6.52 3.44
C GLY A 372 -9.71 5.71 3.35
N MET A 373 -10.72 6.27 2.67
CA MET A 373 -12.00 5.57 2.50
C MET A 373 -12.62 5.79 1.13
N ALA A 374 -13.29 4.73 0.64
CA ALA A 374 -14.16 4.82 -0.53
C ALA A 374 -15.52 5.41 -0.15
N LEU A 375 -16.01 6.35 -0.96
CA LEU A 375 -17.39 6.85 -0.93
C LEU A 375 -17.98 6.85 -2.33
N ARG A 376 -19.31 7.02 -2.41
CA ARG A 376 -20.01 7.29 -3.67
C ARG A 376 -20.11 8.79 -3.88
N ASP A 377 -18.97 9.42 -4.13
CA ASP A 377 -18.92 10.87 -4.35
C ASP A 377 -19.66 11.25 -5.64
N THR A 378 -20.38 12.37 -5.60
CA THR A 378 -21.11 12.92 -6.74
C THR A 378 -20.78 14.40 -6.91
N VAL A 379 -20.66 14.86 -8.16
CA VAL A 379 -20.56 16.29 -8.47
C VAL A 379 -21.96 16.92 -8.40
N ASP A 380 -22.12 17.98 -7.62
CA ASP A 380 -23.38 18.72 -7.50
C ASP A 380 -23.62 19.69 -8.66
N ALA A 381 -24.76 20.39 -8.64
CA ALA A 381 -25.14 21.34 -9.69
C ALA A 381 -24.21 22.56 -9.82
N ASP A 382 -23.46 22.89 -8.75
CA ASP A 382 -22.48 23.98 -8.73
C ASP A 382 -21.07 23.50 -9.12
N GLY A 383 -20.91 22.21 -9.45
CA GLY A 383 -19.61 21.60 -9.78
C GLY A 383 -18.75 21.26 -8.55
N ARG A 384 -19.34 21.21 -7.35
CA ARG A 384 -18.63 20.85 -6.11
C ARG A 384 -18.80 19.38 -5.79
N VAL A 385 -17.89 18.85 -4.96
CA VAL A 385 -17.98 17.50 -4.41
C VAL A 385 -17.82 17.58 -2.90
N GLU A 386 -18.93 17.46 -2.19
CA GLU A 386 -18.99 17.48 -0.72
C GLU A 386 -18.91 16.05 -0.18
N ASP A 387 -17.93 15.80 0.67
CA ASP A 387 -17.59 14.47 1.18
C ASP A 387 -17.24 14.50 2.68
N PRO A 388 -18.17 14.98 3.54
CA PRO A 388 -17.94 15.15 4.98
C PRO A 388 -17.61 13.83 5.70
N ASP A 389 -18.10 12.70 5.20
CA ASP A 389 -17.79 11.38 5.76
C ASP A 389 -16.30 11.03 5.60
N ARG A 390 -15.67 11.45 4.49
CA ARG A 390 -14.22 11.27 4.27
C ARG A 390 -13.40 12.13 5.22
N ILE A 391 -13.85 13.36 5.47
CA ILE A 391 -13.26 14.23 6.48
C ILE A 391 -13.34 13.57 7.86
N ALA A 392 -14.53 13.10 8.25
CA ALA A 392 -14.75 12.45 9.55
C ALA A 392 -13.89 11.19 9.72
N TYR A 393 -13.74 10.38 8.66
CA TYR A 393 -12.87 9.21 8.67
C TYR A 393 -11.41 9.60 8.90
N ILE A 394 -10.87 10.54 8.11
CA ILE A 394 -9.45 10.92 8.18
C ILE A 394 -9.15 11.60 9.53
N ASP A 395 -10.03 12.49 10.01
CA ASP A 395 -9.90 13.12 11.33
C ASP A 395 -9.83 12.07 12.45
N ALA A 396 -10.75 11.10 12.46
CA ALA A 396 -10.78 10.08 13.50
C ALA A 396 -9.51 9.20 13.50
N HIS A 397 -9.00 8.82 12.33
CA HIS A 397 -7.76 8.03 12.23
C HIS A 397 -6.51 8.84 12.58
N LEU A 398 -6.48 10.13 12.28
CA LEU A 398 -5.41 11.03 12.73
C LEU A 398 -5.45 11.21 14.25
N ARG A 399 -6.62 11.27 14.89
CA ARG A 399 -6.72 11.28 16.36
C ARG A 399 -6.21 9.98 16.98
N ALA A 400 -6.49 8.83 16.39
CA ALA A 400 -5.90 7.54 16.79
C ALA A 400 -4.36 7.54 16.64
N CYS A 401 -3.84 8.14 15.57
CA CYS A 401 -2.40 8.35 15.38
C CYS A 401 -1.79 9.23 16.47
N ARG A 402 -2.45 10.35 16.81
CA ARG A 402 -2.03 11.24 17.90
C ARG A 402 -1.94 10.50 19.22
N GLN A 403 -2.97 9.73 19.57
CA GLN A 403 -2.98 8.92 20.79
C GLN A 403 -1.81 7.93 20.83
N ALA A 404 -1.51 7.27 19.70
CA ALA A 404 -0.37 6.35 19.63
C ALA A 404 0.96 7.08 19.87
N ILE A 405 1.13 8.30 19.34
CA ILE A 405 2.31 9.13 19.60
C ILE A 405 2.38 9.54 21.08
N ASP A 406 1.26 9.90 21.71
CA ASP A 406 1.21 10.21 23.15
C ASP A 406 1.64 9.01 24.02
N GLU A 407 1.38 7.79 23.54
CA GLU A 407 1.83 6.53 24.18
C GLU A 407 3.27 6.13 23.83
N GLY A 408 3.98 6.96 23.06
CA GLY A 408 5.40 6.79 22.75
C GLY A 408 5.71 5.96 21.52
N VAL A 409 4.76 5.80 20.59
CA VAL A 409 5.03 5.27 19.25
C VAL A 409 5.81 6.31 18.44
N ASP A 410 6.91 5.90 17.79
CA ASP A 410 7.71 6.75 16.89
C ASP A 410 7.04 6.89 15.51
N LEU A 411 5.81 7.41 15.50
CA LEU A 411 5.04 7.68 14.28
C LEU A 411 5.41 9.08 13.75
N ARG A 412 5.93 9.13 12.53
CA ARG A 412 6.52 10.36 11.95
C ARG A 412 5.80 10.89 10.71
N GLY A 413 4.76 10.22 10.23
CA GLY A 413 3.99 10.73 9.10
C GLY A 413 2.73 9.97 8.77
N TYR A 414 1.90 10.62 7.94
CA TYR A 414 0.62 10.12 7.48
C TYR A 414 0.39 10.51 6.01
N PHE A 415 -0.02 9.53 5.21
CA PHE A 415 -0.32 9.68 3.79
C PHE A 415 -1.77 9.29 3.53
N VAL A 416 -2.57 10.24 3.03
CA VAL A 416 -3.93 9.94 2.59
C VAL A 416 -3.86 9.11 1.31
N TRP A 417 -4.55 7.96 1.32
CA TRP A 417 -4.95 7.28 0.09
C TRP A 417 -6.30 7.85 -0.35
N THR A 418 -6.36 8.68 -1.39
CA THR A 418 -5.33 8.98 -2.41
C THR A 418 -5.46 10.44 -2.89
N LEU A 419 -4.56 10.92 -3.76
CA LEU A 419 -4.67 12.26 -4.35
C LEU A 419 -5.94 12.38 -5.20
N THR A 420 -6.06 11.58 -6.26
CA THR A 420 -7.19 11.59 -7.20
C THR A 420 -7.95 10.27 -7.14
N ASP A 421 -9.26 10.28 -7.39
CA ASP A 421 -9.97 9.04 -7.75
C ASP A 421 -9.20 8.34 -8.87
N ASN A 422 -9.08 7.01 -8.78
CA ASN A 422 -8.19 6.24 -9.62
C ASN A 422 -8.78 4.86 -9.94
N PHE A 423 -8.07 4.06 -10.72
CA PHE A 423 -8.46 2.68 -11.02
C PHE A 423 -8.25 1.80 -9.76
N GLU A 424 -9.32 1.49 -9.04
CA GLU A 424 -9.32 0.69 -7.81
C GLU A 424 -9.33 -0.81 -8.14
N TRP A 425 -8.26 -1.27 -8.79
CA TRP A 425 -7.96 -2.69 -8.98
C TRP A 425 -9.14 -3.49 -9.56
N SER A 426 -9.56 -4.58 -8.90
CA SER A 426 -10.69 -5.41 -9.35
C SER A 426 -12.05 -4.69 -9.34
N PHE A 427 -12.14 -3.48 -8.78
CA PHE A 427 -13.34 -2.65 -8.76
C PHE A 427 -13.39 -1.61 -9.89
N GLY A 428 -12.31 -1.44 -10.66
CA GLY A 428 -12.23 -0.41 -11.70
C GLY A 428 -12.45 0.99 -11.13
N PHE A 429 -13.33 1.79 -11.73
CA PHE A 429 -13.64 3.15 -11.26
C PHE A 429 -14.88 3.22 -10.38
N SER A 430 -15.46 2.07 -10.02
CA SER A 430 -16.67 2.04 -9.18
C SER A 430 -16.45 2.47 -7.72
N LYS A 431 -15.19 2.61 -7.29
CA LYS A 431 -14.79 3.00 -5.93
C LYS A 431 -13.92 4.26 -5.99
N ARG A 432 -14.23 5.23 -5.14
CA ARG A 432 -13.62 6.57 -5.17
C ARG A 432 -12.96 6.88 -3.83
N PHE A 433 -11.63 6.93 -3.81
CA PHE A 433 -10.83 7.21 -2.62
C PHE A 433 -10.23 8.62 -2.59
N GLY A 434 -10.24 9.34 -3.71
CA GLY A 434 -9.44 10.56 -3.87
C GLY A 434 -9.89 11.71 -2.99
N LEU A 435 -8.95 12.56 -2.59
CA LEU A 435 -9.24 13.93 -2.15
C LEU A 435 -9.71 14.81 -3.33
N VAL A 436 -9.40 14.40 -4.55
CA VAL A 436 -9.79 15.05 -5.79
C VAL A 436 -10.63 14.07 -6.60
N HIS A 437 -11.86 14.47 -6.95
CA HIS A 437 -12.72 13.70 -7.83
C HIS A 437 -12.14 13.68 -9.25
N LEU A 438 -12.25 12.53 -9.92
CA LEU A 438 -11.90 12.36 -11.33
C LEU A 438 -13.16 12.01 -12.14
N ASP A 439 -13.42 12.81 -13.16
CA ASP A 439 -14.23 12.37 -14.30
C ASP A 439 -13.33 11.62 -15.28
N ALA A 440 -13.50 10.29 -15.36
CA ALA A 440 -12.64 9.43 -16.17
C ALA A 440 -12.85 9.62 -17.69
N GLU A 441 -13.99 10.16 -18.12
CA GLU A 441 -14.27 10.43 -19.54
C GLU A 441 -13.61 11.74 -19.99
N THR A 442 -13.79 12.79 -19.19
CA THR A 442 -13.29 14.14 -19.55
C THR A 442 -11.90 14.44 -19.00
N GLN A 443 -11.40 13.60 -18.09
CA GLN A 443 -10.14 13.77 -17.36
C GLN A 443 -10.12 15.01 -16.47
N VAL A 444 -11.28 15.58 -16.13
CA VAL A 444 -11.39 16.74 -15.24
C VAL A 444 -11.16 16.33 -13.78
N ARG A 445 -10.31 17.10 -13.10
CA ARG A 445 -10.04 17.00 -11.66
C ARG A 445 -10.86 18.05 -10.90
N THR A 446 -11.63 17.61 -9.90
CA THR A 446 -12.41 18.49 -9.03
C THR A 446 -12.04 18.25 -7.57
N PRO A 447 -11.29 19.16 -6.91
CA PRO A 447 -10.99 19.03 -5.48
C PRO A 447 -12.27 18.90 -4.65
N LYS A 448 -12.32 17.90 -3.77
CA LYS A 448 -13.46 17.66 -2.88
C LYS A 448 -13.36 18.53 -1.61
N SER A 449 -14.40 18.55 -0.79
CA SER A 449 -14.37 19.24 0.51
C SER A 449 -13.23 18.73 1.41
N SER A 450 -12.92 17.42 1.33
CA SER A 450 -11.81 16.77 2.03
C SER A 450 -10.43 17.26 1.60
N ALA A 451 -10.24 17.65 0.32
CA ALA A 451 -8.99 18.28 -0.13
C ALA A 451 -8.76 19.61 0.60
N SER A 452 -9.78 20.45 0.70
CA SER A 452 -9.68 21.75 1.38
C SER A 452 -9.43 21.59 2.87
N TRP A 453 -10.13 20.64 3.52
CA TRP A 453 -9.93 20.32 4.92
C TRP A 453 -8.51 19.77 5.18
N TYR A 454 -8.05 18.80 4.39
CA TYR A 454 -6.72 18.20 4.57
C TYR A 454 -5.61 19.21 4.27
N ALA A 455 -5.83 20.15 3.36
CA ALA A 455 -4.88 21.23 3.09
C ALA A 455 -4.69 22.15 4.31
N GLN A 456 -5.75 22.39 5.09
CA GLN A 456 -5.64 23.12 6.35
C GLN A 456 -4.81 22.31 7.36
N VAL A 457 -5.11 21.02 7.53
CA VAL A 457 -4.39 20.13 8.46
C VAL A 457 -2.90 20.03 8.11
N ALA A 458 -2.56 19.80 6.84
CA ALA A 458 -1.17 19.66 6.40
C ALA A 458 -0.34 20.93 6.61
N ARG A 459 -0.95 22.12 6.43
CA ARG A 459 -0.28 23.41 6.62
C ARG A 459 -0.10 23.79 8.08
N THR A 460 -1.06 23.45 8.94
CA THR A 460 -1.03 23.83 10.36
C THR A 460 -0.38 22.77 11.24
N GLY A 461 -0.39 21.51 10.80
CA GLY A 461 -0.07 20.35 11.65
C GLY A 461 -1.09 20.13 12.77
N GLN A 462 -2.31 20.63 12.61
CA GLN A 462 -3.35 20.65 13.65
C GLN A 462 -4.68 20.14 13.11
N LEU A 463 -5.39 19.36 13.93
CA LEU A 463 -6.78 18.99 13.73
C LEU A 463 -7.69 20.00 14.45
N PRO A 464 -8.85 20.34 13.85
CA PRO A 464 -9.83 21.27 14.43
C PRO A 464 -10.50 20.74 15.71
#